data_AF-A0A2V6UC99-F1
#
_entry.id   AF-A0A2V6UC99-F1
#
_cell.length_a   1.000
_cell.length_b   1.000
_cell.length_c   1.000
_cell.angle_alpha   90.00
_cell.angle_beta   90.00
_cell.angle_gamma   90.00
#
_symmetry.space_group_name_H-M   'P 1'
#
loop_
_entity.id
_entity.type
_entity.pdbx_description
1 polymer ?
#
loop_
_entity_poly.entity_id
_entity_poly.type
_entity_poly.pdbx_seq_one_letter_code
_entity_poly.pdbx_strand_id
1 'polypeptide(L)'
;MEFTTTFYGRQGVVRERGGLQHAGWPGGAFETQDHRWIVFTAPAQHLFERLCVMLGEPELPRDPRFASATERPKHIDVVLEMARRWFAARSFDKAMDELHAHDIPHSPVMSMADIFADPHYRAREMIVDVPSDIGALPQPGVTPKLSLTRSVPAEP
;
A
#
# COMPACT_ATOMS: atom_id res chain seq x y z
N MET A 1 -4.85 7.69 -5.47
CA MET A 1 -5.21 9.04 -5.97
C MET A 1 -4.28 9.36 -7.13
N GLU A 2 -4.83 9.69 -8.28
CA GLU A 2 -4.07 9.96 -9.51
C GLU A 2 -3.67 11.45 -9.50
N PHE A 3 -2.36 11.76 -9.56
CA PHE A 3 -1.83 13.14 -9.46
C PHE A 3 -1.12 13.62 -10.73
N THR A 4 -1.03 12.77 -11.75
CA THR A 4 -0.22 13.03 -12.96
C THR A 4 -0.75 14.22 -13.74
N THR A 5 -2.07 14.29 -13.89
CA THR A 5 -2.76 15.40 -14.56
C THR A 5 -2.43 16.75 -13.89
N THR A 6 -2.43 16.78 -12.55
CA THR A 6 -2.10 17.99 -11.78
C THR A 6 -0.63 18.37 -11.91
N PHE A 7 0.29 17.40 -11.77
CA PHE A 7 1.73 17.67 -11.84
C PHE A 7 2.17 18.13 -13.23
N TYR A 8 1.67 17.50 -14.30
CA TYR A 8 1.98 17.97 -15.64
C TYR A 8 1.37 19.35 -15.89
N GLY A 9 0.07 19.53 -15.60
CA GLY A 9 -0.64 20.78 -15.89
C GLY A 9 -0.14 21.99 -15.10
N ARG A 10 0.41 21.81 -13.89
CA ARG A 10 0.92 22.91 -13.05
C ARG A 10 2.43 23.08 -13.04
N GLN A 11 3.19 21.99 -13.22
CA GLN A 11 4.65 21.99 -13.03
C GLN A 11 5.41 21.48 -14.24
N GLY A 12 4.71 21.05 -15.31
CA GLY A 12 5.34 20.48 -16.51
C GLY A 12 6.02 19.14 -16.28
N VAL A 13 5.77 18.49 -15.14
CA VAL A 13 6.42 17.22 -14.79
C VAL A 13 5.86 16.10 -15.67
N VAL A 14 6.70 15.59 -16.57
CA VAL A 14 6.41 14.40 -17.36
C VAL A 14 6.72 13.17 -16.50
N ARG A 15 5.72 12.32 -16.28
CA ARG A 15 5.94 11.06 -15.57
C ARG A 15 6.52 10.03 -16.52
N GLU A 16 7.71 9.56 -16.19
CA GLU A 16 8.39 8.49 -16.91
C GLU A 16 8.06 7.11 -16.31
N ARG A 17 8.34 6.06 -17.09
CA ARG A 17 8.41 4.69 -16.55
C ARG A 17 9.53 4.64 -15.51
N GLY A 18 9.21 4.29 -14.27
CA GLY A 18 10.18 4.21 -13.17
C GLY A 18 9.58 3.54 -11.93
N GLY A 19 10.44 3.27 -10.94
CA GLY A 19 10.07 2.65 -9.66
C GLY A 19 9.13 3.51 -8.79
N LEU A 20 8.91 3.12 -7.53
CA LEU A 20 8.00 3.75 -6.57
C LEU A 20 8.01 5.28 -6.72
N GLN A 21 6.94 5.88 -7.24
CA GLN A 21 6.93 7.32 -7.51
C GLN A 21 6.51 8.13 -6.27
N HIS A 22 7.00 9.36 -6.18
CA HIS A 22 6.99 10.29 -5.01
C HIS A 22 5.68 10.40 -4.19
N ALA A 23 4.52 10.04 -4.73
CA ALA A 23 3.25 10.12 -4.03
C ALA A 23 3.14 8.98 -3.00
N GLY A 24 3.47 9.27 -1.73
CA GLY A 24 3.34 8.31 -0.62
C GLY A 24 4.64 7.87 0.03
N TRP A 25 5.76 8.54 -0.26
CA TRP A 25 7.08 8.22 0.33
C TRP A 25 7.28 8.79 1.74
N PRO A 26 7.96 8.04 2.64
CA PRO A 26 8.49 6.69 2.43
C PRO A 26 7.39 5.62 2.39
N GLY A 27 7.55 4.63 1.52
CA GLY A 27 6.58 3.58 1.32
C GLY A 27 6.87 2.75 0.08
N GLY A 28 6.27 1.57 0.00
CA GLY A 28 6.49 0.61 -1.08
C GLY A 28 6.19 -0.81 -0.66
N ALA A 29 6.39 -1.75 -1.57
CA ALA A 29 6.29 -3.19 -1.31
C ALA A 29 7.66 -3.73 -0.89
N PHE A 30 7.69 -4.49 0.19
CA PHE A 30 8.90 -5.10 0.75
C PHE A 30 8.66 -6.59 1.02
N GLU A 31 9.66 -7.38 0.67
CA GLU A 31 9.68 -8.82 0.95
C GLU A 31 10.17 -9.06 2.38
N THR A 32 9.48 -9.96 3.07
CA THR A 32 9.79 -10.43 4.42
C THR A 32 10.70 -11.66 4.36
N GLN A 33 11.22 -12.08 5.52
CA GLN A 33 12.13 -13.23 5.63
C GLN A 33 11.54 -14.54 5.05
N ASP A 34 10.22 -14.70 5.14
CA ASP A 34 9.47 -15.87 4.68
C ASP A 34 8.82 -15.68 3.29
N HIS A 35 9.41 -14.81 2.45
CA HIS A 35 9.05 -14.58 1.04
C HIS A 35 7.62 -14.06 0.82
N ARG A 36 7.02 -13.46 1.84
CA ARG A 36 5.73 -12.77 1.75
C ARG A 36 5.95 -11.27 1.62
N TRP A 37 5.00 -10.59 0.99
CA TRP A 37 5.16 -9.18 0.64
C TRP A 37 4.18 -8.31 1.42
N ILE A 38 4.68 -7.19 1.95
CA ILE A 38 3.91 -6.18 2.68
C ILE A 38 4.11 -4.84 1.98
N VAL A 39 3.04 -4.07 1.85
CA VAL A 39 3.07 -2.67 1.42
C VAL A 39 2.83 -1.77 2.63
N PHE A 40 3.62 -0.70 2.76
CA PHE A 40 3.36 0.35 3.74
C PHE A 40 3.49 1.75 3.12
N THR A 41 2.97 2.77 3.81
CA THR A 41 3.13 4.18 3.43
C THR A 41 3.21 5.10 4.66
N ALA A 42 4.15 6.05 4.64
CA ALA A 42 4.43 6.98 5.74
C ALA A 42 4.73 8.44 5.27
N PRO A 43 3.90 9.06 4.41
CA PRO A 43 4.23 10.35 3.79
C PRO A 43 4.20 11.54 4.75
N ALA A 44 3.23 11.54 5.67
CA ALA A 44 3.09 12.60 6.66
C ALA A 44 4.25 12.56 7.67
N GLN A 45 4.62 13.73 8.21
CA GLN A 45 5.76 13.86 9.11
C GLN A 45 5.64 12.95 10.35
N HIS A 46 4.48 12.92 11.00
CA HIS A 46 4.24 12.04 12.15
C HIS A 46 4.34 10.54 11.80
N LEU A 47 3.94 10.13 10.59
CA LEU A 47 4.09 8.75 10.14
C LEU A 47 5.57 8.41 9.90
N PHE A 48 6.33 9.35 9.36
CA PHE A 48 7.76 9.18 9.17
C PHE A 48 8.51 9.07 10.49
N GLU A 49 8.15 9.87 11.50
CA GLU A 49 8.71 9.75 12.84
C GLU A 49 8.44 8.36 13.45
N ARG A 50 7.21 7.87 13.34
CA ARG A 50 6.84 6.50 13.77
C ARG A 50 7.63 5.42 13.01
N LEU A 51 7.77 5.57 11.70
CA LEU A 51 8.58 4.67 10.88
C LEU A 51 10.05 4.67 11.36
N CYS A 52 10.63 5.84 11.61
CA CYS A 52 12.01 5.94 12.08
C CYS A 52 12.21 5.28 13.44
N VAL A 53 11.26 5.43 14.37
CA VAL A 53 11.25 4.71 15.65
C VAL A 53 11.22 3.20 15.42
N MET A 54 10.31 2.71 14.57
CA MET A 54 10.19 1.27 14.25
C MET A 54 11.47 0.71 13.61
N LEU A 55 12.13 1.49 12.75
CA LEU A 55 13.38 1.13 12.09
C LEU A 55 14.61 1.24 13.00
N GLY A 56 14.47 1.76 14.22
CA GLY A 56 15.55 1.90 15.20
C GLY A 56 16.38 3.18 15.08
N GLU A 57 15.91 4.17 14.31
CA GLU A 57 16.60 5.44 14.04
C GLU A 57 15.75 6.66 14.45
N PRO A 58 15.36 6.80 15.73
CA PRO A 58 14.41 7.83 16.18
C PRO A 58 14.89 9.28 15.98
N GLU A 59 16.19 9.49 15.81
CA GLU A 59 16.79 10.81 15.59
C GLU A 59 16.81 11.23 14.12
N LEU A 60 16.58 10.29 13.18
CA LEU A 60 16.62 10.55 11.74
C LEU A 60 15.70 11.71 11.30
N PRO A 61 14.48 11.88 11.85
CA PRO A 61 13.63 13.03 11.51
C PRO A 61 14.21 14.39 11.87
N ARG A 62 15.24 14.48 12.72
CA ARG A 62 15.91 15.73 13.07
C ARG A 62 17.07 16.08 12.13
N ASP A 63 17.54 15.13 11.33
CA ASP A 63 18.55 15.37 10.32
C ASP A 63 17.98 16.27 9.21
N PRO A 64 18.65 17.38 8.84
CA PRO A 64 18.18 18.29 7.79
C PRO A 64 17.82 17.61 6.46
N ARG A 65 18.46 16.47 6.14
CA ARG A 65 18.18 15.66 4.94
C ARG A 65 16.80 15.01 4.97
N PHE A 66 16.26 14.75 6.16
CA PHE A 66 15.00 14.02 6.36
C PHE A 66 13.94 14.81 7.14
N ALA A 67 14.25 16.03 7.58
CA ALA A 67 13.39 16.83 8.45
C ALA A 67 12.08 17.32 7.80
N SER A 68 12.00 17.32 6.46
CA SER A 68 10.80 17.80 5.76
C SER A 68 10.35 16.87 4.65
N ALA A 69 9.07 16.93 4.30
CA ALA A 69 8.52 16.19 3.17
C ALA A 69 9.12 16.63 1.81
N THR A 70 9.75 17.80 1.75
CA THR A 70 10.40 18.34 0.54
C THR A 70 11.84 17.84 0.38
N GLU A 71 12.56 17.68 1.49
CA GLU A 71 13.96 17.22 1.47
C GLU A 71 14.05 15.70 1.44
N ARG A 72 13.20 14.99 2.20
CA ARG A 72 13.20 13.52 2.28
C ARG A 72 13.27 12.79 0.93
N PRO A 73 12.50 13.18 -0.10
CA PRO A 73 12.52 12.47 -1.37
C PRO A 73 13.88 12.47 -2.07
N LYS A 74 14.76 13.45 -1.78
CA LYS A 74 16.12 13.53 -2.35
C LYS A 74 17.08 12.49 -1.78
N HIS A 75 16.73 11.88 -0.64
CA HIS A 75 17.55 10.92 0.11
C HIS A 75 16.77 9.65 0.47
N ILE A 76 15.67 9.39 -0.24
CA ILE A 76 14.71 8.35 0.16
C ILE A 76 15.30 6.94 0.09
N ASP A 77 16.32 6.75 -0.74
CA ASP A 77 17.01 5.49 -0.99
C ASP A 77 17.61 4.96 0.32
N VAL A 78 18.10 5.85 1.17
CA VAL A 78 18.58 5.53 2.52
C VAL A 78 17.45 4.92 3.36
N VAL A 79 16.28 5.57 3.41
CA VAL A 79 15.13 5.11 4.20
C VAL A 79 14.56 3.80 3.65
N LEU A 80 14.47 3.66 2.32
CA LEU A 80 13.97 2.45 1.67
C LEU A 80 14.93 1.27 1.87
N GLU A 81 16.25 1.51 1.88
CA GLU A 81 17.23 0.48 2.18
C GLU A 81 17.16 0.03 3.65
N MET A 82 16.96 0.97 4.58
CA MET A 82 16.71 0.64 5.99
C MET A 82 15.44 -0.23 6.13
N ALA A 83 14.35 0.17 5.49
CA ALA A 83 13.11 -0.60 5.48
C ALA A 83 13.33 -2.00 4.87
N ARG A 84 14.02 -2.10 3.73
CA ARG A 84 14.34 -3.37 3.07
C ARG A 84 15.07 -4.33 4.01
N ARG A 85 16.12 -3.86 4.70
CA ARG A 85 16.86 -4.67 5.68
C ARG A 85 15.98 -5.09 6.85
N TRP A 86 15.15 -4.17 7.33
CA TRP A 86 14.26 -4.42 8.47
C TRP A 86 13.23 -5.50 8.17
N PHE A 87 12.60 -5.46 6.98
CA PHE A 87 11.62 -6.46 6.53
C PHE A 87 12.28 -7.81 6.23
N ALA A 88 13.42 -7.83 5.55
CA ALA A 88 14.15 -9.06 5.23
C ALA A 88 14.62 -9.85 6.48
N ALA A 89 14.73 -9.18 7.62
CA ALA A 89 15.13 -9.79 8.90
C ALA A 89 13.96 -10.33 9.75
N ARG A 90 12.71 -10.22 9.29
CA ARG A 90 11.50 -10.57 10.07
C ARG A 90 10.54 -11.42 9.25
N SER A 91 9.87 -12.35 9.91
CA SER A 91 8.71 -13.03 9.31
C SER A 91 7.57 -12.05 9.06
N PHE A 92 6.68 -12.41 8.14
CA PHE A 92 5.49 -11.65 7.81
C PHE A 92 4.65 -11.28 9.03
N ASP A 93 4.31 -12.25 9.87
CA ASP A 93 3.42 -12.01 11.01
C ASP A 93 4.04 -11.01 12.00
N LYS A 94 5.35 -11.15 12.28
CA LYS A 94 6.08 -10.23 13.14
C LYS A 94 6.15 -8.82 12.53
N ALA A 95 6.36 -8.72 11.22
CA ALA A 95 6.40 -7.45 10.53
C ALA A 95 5.03 -6.75 10.56
N MET A 96 3.94 -7.48 10.35
CA MET A 96 2.57 -6.97 10.46
C MET A 96 2.26 -6.47 11.88
N ASP A 97 2.61 -7.25 12.91
CA ASP A 97 2.42 -6.89 14.31
C ASP A 97 3.20 -5.62 14.69
N GLU A 98 4.47 -5.51 14.28
CA GLU A 98 5.30 -4.34 14.55
C GLU A 98 4.78 -3.09 13.81
N LEU A 99 4.35 -3.22 12.54
CA LEU A 99 3.73 -2.12 11.79
C LEU A 99 2.44 -1.63 12.45
N HIS A 100 1.60 -2.56 12.90
CA HIS A 100 0.37 -2.26 13.62
C HIS A 100 0.65 -1.57 14.96
N ALA A 101 1.61 -2.08 15.74
CA ALA A 101 2.00 -1.51 17.03
C ALA A 101 2.53 -0.07 16.92
N HIS A 102 3.15 0.29 15.79
CA HIS A 102 3.65 1.64 15.53
C HIS A 102 2.64 2.54 14.80
N ASP A 103 1.40 2.06 14.54
CA ASP A 103 0.34 2.80 13.85
C ASP A 103 0.82 3.34 12.48
N ILE A 104 1.47 2.46 11.72
CA ILE A 104 1.94 2.70 10.35
C ILE A 104 0.92 2.11 9.38
N PRO A 105 0.36 2.88 8.42
CA PRO A 105 -0.53 2.33 7.40
C PRO A 105 0.15 1.27 6.53
N HIS A 106 -0.41 0.06 6.52
CA HIS A 106 0.15 -1.09 5.82
C HIS A 106 -0.92 -2.08 5.34
N SER A 107 -0.52 -2.99 4.46
CA SER A 107 -1.35 -4.09 3.96
C SER A 107 -0.49 -5.25 3.45
N PRO A 108 -0.95 -6.51 3.56
CA PRO A 108 -0.39 -7.59 2.75
C PRO A 108 -0.51 -7.30 1.26
N VAL A 109 0.44 -7.80 0.48
CA VAL A 109 0.24 -8.04 -0.96
C VAL A 109 -0.45 -9.40 -1.09
N MET A 110 -1.74 -9.37 -1.37
CA MET A 110 -2.58 -10.57 -1.42
C MET A 110 -2.52 -11.25 -2.80
N SER A 111 -2.43 -12.58 -2.80
CA SER A 111 -2.70 -13.41 -3.98
C SER A 111 -4.21 -13.53 -4.21
N MET A 112 -4.61 -14.11 -5.35
CA MET A 112 -6.03 -14.42 -5.54
C MET A 112 -6.53 -15.46 -4.54
N ALA A 113 -5.71 -16.43 -4.13
CA ALA A 113 -6.11 -17.39 -3.10
C ALA A 113 -6.45 -16.69 -1.76
N ASP A 114 -5.62 -15.71 -1.37
CA ASP A 114 -5.87 -14.89 -0.18
C ASP A 114 -7.17 -14.09 -0.31
N ILE A 115 -7.37 -13.43 -1.46
CA ILE A 115 -8.57 -12.63 -1.74
C ILE A 115 -9.85 -13.48 -1.70
N PHE A 116 -9.84 -14.69 -2.26
CA PHE A 116 -11.00 -15.60 -2.23
C PHE A 116 -11.29 -16.12 -0.81
N ALA A 117 -10.26 -16.24 0.04
CA ALA A 117 -10.40 -16.64 1.43
C ALA A 117 -10.78 -15.49 2.37
N ASP A 118 -10.58 -14.23 1.95
CA ASP A 118 -10.69 -13.05 2.80
C ASP A 118 -12.15 -12.77 3.26
N PRO A 119 -12.40 -12.70 4.59
CA PRO A 119 -13.74 -12.43 5.13
C PRO A 119 -14.31 -11.07 4.74
N HIS A 120 -13.47 -10.04 4.57
CA HIS A 120 -13.90 -8.71 4.20
C HIS A 120 -14.36 -8.64 2.74
N TYR A 121 -13.61 -9.28 1.83
CA TYR A 121 -14.02 -9.40 0.42
C TYR A 121 -15.35 -10.14 0.27
N ARG A 122 -15.54 -11.23 1.03
CA ARG A 122 -16.81 -11.96 1.07
C ARG A 122 -17.95 -11.10 1.62
N ALA A 123 -17.74 -10.44 2.76
CA ALA A 123 -18.76 -9.61 3.40
C ALA A 123 -19.19 -8.41 2.52
N ARG A 124 -18.31 -7.96 1.63
CA ARG A 124 -18.59 -6.87 0.68
C ARG A 124 -19.06 -7.33 -0.69
N GLU A 125 -19.25 -8.63 -0.90
CA GLU A 125 -19.63 -9.21 -2.19
C GLU A 125 -18.71 -8.69 -3.31
N MET A 126 -17.40 -8.69 -3.04
CA MET A 126 -16.38 -8.21 -3.98
C MET A 126 -16.05 -9.25 -5.06
N ILE A 127 -16.44 -10.51 -4.83
CA ILE A 127 -16.45 -11.58 -5.82
C ILE A 127 -17.86 -12.16 -5.80
N VAL A 128 -18.48 -12.24 -6.96
CA VAL A 128 -19.85 -12.73 -7.15
C VAL A 128 -19.89 -13.76 -8.26
N ASP A 129 -20.72 -14.78 -8.09
CA ASP A 129 -20.95 -15.80 -9.12
C ASP A 129 -21.96 -15.28 -10.13
N VAL A 130 -21.54 -15.13 -11.38
CA VAL A 130 -22.36 -14.65 -12.49
C VAL A 130 -22.76 -15.83 -13.38
N PRO A 131 -24.06 -16.05 -13.65
CA PRO A 131 -24.50 -17.11 -14.56
C PRO A 131 -23.92 -16.98 -15.96
N SER A 132 -23.54 -18.11 -16.57
CA SER A 132 -23.12 -18.20 -17.97
C SER A 132 -23.50 -19.56 -18.55
N ASP A 133 -23.37 -19.71 -19.87
CA ASP A 133 -23.67 -20.97 -20.59
C ASP A 133 -22.80 -22.15 -20.15
N ILE A 134 -21.67 -21.89 -19.47
CA ILE A 134 -20.74 -22.90 -18.96
C ILE A 134 -20.83 -23.07 -17.43
N GLY A 135 -21.88 -22.54 -16.79
CA GLY A 135 -22.05 -22.52 -15.34
C GLY A 135 -21.75 -21.15 -14.74
N ALA A 136 -21.89 -21.04 -13.42
CA ALA A 136 -21.63 -19.78 -12.73
C ALA A 136 -20.12 -19.51 -12.67
N LEU A 137 -19.71 -18.28 -13.00
CA LEU A 137 -18.32 -17.86 -13.03
C LEU A 137 -18.06 -16.77 -11.97
N PRO A 138 -16.99 -16.88 -11.17
CA PRO A 138 -16.64 -15.83 -10.22
C PRO A 138 -16.15 -14.60 -10.98
N GLN A 139 -16.78 -13.45 -10.72
CA GLN A 139 -16.43 -12.17 -11.32
C GLN A 139 -16.31 -11.08 -10.24
N PRO A 140 -15.59 -9.97 -10.52
CA PRO A 140 -15.56 -8.82 -9.62
C PRO A 140 -16.97 -8.26 -9.37
N GLY A 141 -17.28 -8.02 -8.10
CA GLY A 141 -18.52 -7.37 -7.70
C GLY A 141 -18.58 -5.88 -8.09
N VAL A 142 -19.79 -5.34 -8.11
CA VAL A 142 -20.02 -3.93 -8.49
C VAL A 142 -19.48 -2.96 -7.42
N THR A 143 -18.72 -1.95 -7.86
CA THR A 143 -18.25 -0.83 -7.03
C THR A 143 -18.49 0.53 -7.71
N PRO A 144 -18.93 1.58 -6.97
CA PRO A 144 -19.19 1.61 -5.53
C PRO A 144 -20.53 0.96 -5.13
N LYS A 145 -20.64 0.56 -3.85
CA LYS A 145 -21.90 0.09 -3.24
C LYS A 145 -22.71 1.31 -2.79
N LEU A 146 -23.97 1.41 -3.22
CA LEU A 146 -24.86 2.55 -2.90
C LEU A 146 -26.01 2.06 -2.01
N SER A 147 -26.29 2.76 -0.91
CA SER A 147 -27.31 2.34 0.07
C SER A 147 -28.72 2.23 -0.52
N LEU A 148 -29.02 2.99 -1.58
CA LEU A 148 -30.33 3.01 -2.26
C LEU A 148 -30.36 2.23 -3.58
N THR A 149 -29.22 1.70 -4.04
CA THR A 149 -29.13 0.96 -5.30
C THR A 149 -28.52 -0.40 -5.04
N ARG A 150 -29.31 -1.45 -5.27
CA ARG A 150 -28.82 -2.83 -5.14
C ARG A 150 -27.70 -3.07 -6.14
N SER A 151 -26.58 -3.60 -5.65
CA SER A 151 -25.42 -3.96 -6.47
C SER A 151 -25.62 -5.35 -7.08
N VAL A 152 -26.50 -5.44 -8.07
CA VAL A 152 -26.75 -6.68 -8.82
C VAL A 152 -25.84 -6.71 -10.05
N PRO A 153 -25.17 -7.83 -10.37
CA PRO A 153 -24.58 -8.03 -11.69
C PRO A 153 -25.65 -7.83 -12.77
N ALA A 154 -25.30 -7.25 -13.92
CA ALA A 154 -26.26 -7.09 -15.01
C ALA A 154 -26.81 -8.48 -15.42
N GLU A 155 -28.13 -8.60 -15.54
CA GLU A 155 -28.73 -9.78 -16.17
C GLU A 155 -28.31 -9.82 -17.65
N PRO A 156 -28.03 -11.00 -18.21
CA PRO A 156 -27.61 -11.14 -19.60
C PRO A 156 -28.68 -10.69 -20.61
#